data_AF-A0A3E0HEB3-F1
#
_entry.id   AF-A0A3E0HEB3-F1
#
_cell.length_a   1.000
_cell.length_b   1.000
_cell.length_c   1.000
_cell.angle_alpha   90.00
_cell.angle_beta   90.00
_cell.angle_gamma   90.00
#
_symmetry.space_group_name_H-M   'P 1'
#
loop_
_entity.id
_entity.type
_entity.pdbx_description
1 polymer ?
#
loop_
_entity_poly.entity_id
_entity_poly.type
_entity_poly.pdbx_seq_one_letter_code
_entity_poly.pdbx_strand_id
1 'polypeptide(L)' 'MRAQAGAHSMWAKTGDRTERTAIARKKFLDRFEKQVDPNGELTPAERAKRAASARRAYFTGLALRSSVARAARKKPA' A
#
# COMPACT_ATOMS: atom_id res chain seq x y z
N MET A 1 -7.39 21.64 11.32
CA MET A 1 -6.68 22.67 10.53
C MET A 1 -5.15 22.61 10.61
N ARG A 2 -4.52 22.39 11.78
CA ARG A 2 -3.05 22.37 11.93
C ARG A 2 -2.32 21.32 11.06
N ALA A 3 -2.86 20.10 10.96
CA ALA A 3 -2.26 19.03 10.16
C ALA A 3 -2.23 19.35 8.65
N GLN A 4 -3.26 20.04 8.13
CA GLN A 4 -3.32 20.43 6.72
C GLN A 4 -2.30 21.53 6.41
N ALA A 5 -2.20 22.56 7.25
CA ALA A 5 -1.20 23.62 7.09
C ALA A 5 0.24 23.05 7.10
N GLY A 6 0.53 22.10 8.01
CA GLY A 6 1.81 21.40 8.04
C GLY A 6 2.08 20.58 6.77
N ALA A 7 1.07 19.85 6.26
CA ALA A 7 1.19 19.11 5.01
C ALA A 7 1.46 20.04 3.81
N HIS A 8 0.71 21.14 3.66
CA HIS A 8 0.95 22.12 2.59
C HIS A 8 2.34 22.75 2.69
N SER A 9 2.78 23.11 3.89
CA SER A 9 4.12 23.68 4.14
C SER A 9 5.23 22.69 3.78
N MET A 10 5.04 21.42 4.10
CA MET A 10 5.97 20.33 3.77
C MET A 10 6.03 20.08 2.26
N TRP A 11 4.87 20.06 1.57
CA TRP A 11 4.81 19.85 0.13
C TRP A 11 5.32 21.04 -0.67
N ALA A 12 5.20 22.27 -0.15
CA ALA A 12 5.80 23.45 -0.76
C ALA A 12 7.33 23.39 -0.82
N LYS A 13 7.97 22.68 0.13
CA LYS A 13 9.42 22.50 0.22
C LYS A 13 9.94 21.25 -0.50
N THR A 14 9.05 20.46 -1.12
CA THR A 14 9.41 19.19 -1.76
C THR A 14 9.56 19.38 -3.26
N GLY A 15 10.79 19.32 -3.76
CA GLY A 15 11.08 19.38 -5.21
C GLY A 15 10.54 18.15 -5.96
N ASP A 16 10.93 16.95 -5.53
CA ASP A 16 10.38 15.70 -6.06
C ASP A 16 9.46 15.00 -5.04
N ARG A 17 8.17 14.96 -5.35
CA ARG A 17 7.14 14.32 -4.52
C ARG A 17 7.23 12.79 -4.55
N THR A 18 7.66 12.23 -5.66
CA THR A 18 7.85 10.79 -5.85
C THR A 18 8.98 10.32 -4.96
N GLU A 19 10.13 10.98 -4.99
CA GLU A 19 11.28 10.64 -4.13
C GLU A 19 10.94 10.71 -2.64
N ARG A 20 10.22 11.77 -2.22
CA ARG A 20 9.82 11.93 -0.82
C ARG A 20 9.04 10.74 -0.26
N THR A 21 8.26 10.06 -1.10
CA THR A 21 7.48 8.88 -0.70
C THR A 21 8.14 7.55 -1.07
N ALA A 22 9.30 7.55 -1.74
CA ALA A 22 9.95 6.36 -2.25
C ALA A 22 10.30 5.35 -1.15
N ILE A 23 10.86 5.83 -0.03
CA ILE A 23 11.21 4.98 1.12
C ILE A 23 9.95 4.32 1.71
N ALA A 24 8.86 5.07 1.86
CA ALA A 24 7.60 4.55 2.38
C ALA A 24 6.99 3.52 1.42
N ARG A 25 6.99 3.81 0.11
CA ARG A 25 6.51 2.89 -0.94
C ARG A 25 7.33 1.60 -0.96
N LYS A 26 8.65 1.70 -0.86
CA LYS A 26 9.55 0.55 -0.77
C LYS A 26 9.23 -0.31 0.46
N LYS A 27 9.22 0.29 1.67
CA LYS A 27 8.88 -0.43 2.91
C LYS A 27 7.51 -1.11 2.85
N PHE A 28 6.52 -0.45 2.25
CA PHE A 28 5.20 -1.04 2.05
C PHE A 28 5.24 -2.25 1.13
N LEU A 29 6.05 -2.25 0.08
CA LEU A 29 6.20 -3.39 -0.83
C LEU A 29 7.02 -4.52 -0.19
N ASP A 30 8.13 -4.19 0.49
CA ASP A 30 9.01 -5.15 1.17
C ASP A 30 8.26 -5.99 2.21
N ARG A 31 7.18 -5.46 2.80
CA ARG A 31 6.35 -6.20 3.76
C ARG A 31 5.76 -7.49 3.17
N PHE A 32 5.47 -7.52 1.86
CA PHE A 32 4.87 -8.68 1.22
C PHE A 32 5.90 -9.80 1.08
N GLU A 33 7.17 -9.48 0.84
CA GLU A 33 8.25 -10.46 0.84
C GLU A 33 8.41 -11.10 2.22
N LYS A 34 8.42 -10.29 3.29
CA LYS A 34 8.46 -10.78 4.67
C LYS A 34 7.22 -11.58 5.06
N GLN A 35 6.06 -11.24 4.50
CA GLN A 35 4.81 -11.95 4.77
C GLN A 35 4.81 -13.35 4.15
N VAL A 36 5.38 -13.51 2.95
CA VAL A 36 5.40 -14.80 2.24
C VAL A 36 6.60 -15.67 2.60
N ASP A 37 7.65 -15.05 3.15
CA ASP A 37 8.87 -15.73 3.59
C ASP A 37 9.44 -15.10 4.86
N PRO A 38 8.84 -15.37 6.04
CA PRO A 38 9.32 -14.82 7.31
C PRO A 38 10.73 -15.32 7.69
N ASN A 39 11.04 -16.56 7.33
CA ASN A 39 12.28 -17.24 7.70
C ASN A 39 13.38 -17.11 6.64
N GLY A 40 13.07 -16.63 5.44
CA GLY A 40 14.05 -16.45 4.36
C GLY A 40 14.42 -17.75 3.63
N GLU A 41 13.58 -18.78 3.72
CA GLU A 41 13.86 -20.14 3.22
C GLU A 41 13.65 -20.28 1.71
N LEU A 42 12.88 -19.38 1.10
CA LEU A 42 12.57 -19.45 -0.32
C LEU A 42 13.68 -18.84 -1.19
N THR A 43 13.83 -19.37 -2.40
CA THR A 43 14.68 -18.74 -3.41
C THR A 43 14.15 -17.34 -3.75
N PRO A 44 15.02 -16.38 -4.14
CA PRO A 44 14.58 -15.02 -4.46
C PRO A 44 13.50 -14.97 -5.56
N ALA A 45 13.59 -15.85 -6.56
CA ALA A 45 12.62 -15.93 -7.65
C ALA A 45 11.23 -16.39 -7.17
N GLU A 46 11.18 -17.39 -6.29
CA GLU A 46 9.92 -17.88 -5.73
C GLU A 46 9.33 -16.89 -4.73
N ARG A 47 10.16 -16.28 -3.89
CA ARG A 47 9.75 -15.20 -2.98
C ARG A 47 9.10 -14.05 -3.76
N ALA A 48 9.71 -13.61 -4.86
CA ALA A 48 9.17 -12.55 -5.71
C ALA A 48 7.80 -12.93 -6.32
N LYS A 49 7.66 -14.17 -6.83
CA LYS A 49 6.39 -14.67 -7.36
C LYS A 49 5.30 -14.69 -6.28
N ARG A 50 5.60 -15.21 -5.09
CA ARG A 50 4.66 -15.27 -3.97
C ARG A 50 4.30 -13.87 -3.47
N ALA A 51 5.27 -12.98 -3.33
CA ALA A 51 5.06 -11.59 -2.91
C ALA A 51 4.18 -10.83 -3.90
N ALA A 52 4.36 -11.05 -5.21
CA ALA A 52 3.49 -10.48 -6.25
C ALA A 52 2.05 -10.96 -6.13
N SER A 53 1.84 -12.25 -5.87
CA SER A 53 0.51 -12.83 -5.61
C SER A 53 -0.13 -12.27 -4.33
N ALA A 54 0.64 -12.18 -3.23
CA ALA A 54 0.18 -11.59 -1.97
C ALA A 54 -0.22 -10.12 -2.12
N ARG A 55 0.58 -9.35 -2.87
CA ARG A 55 0.29 -7.95 -3.22
C ARG A 55 -1.04 -7.84 -3.99
N ARG A 56 -1.24 -8.67 -5.02
CA ARG A 56 -2.49 -8.70 -5.79
C ARG A 56 -3.69 -9.02 -4.90
N ALA A 57 -3.58 -10.06 -4.07
CA ALA A 57 -4.64 -10.44 -3.14
C ALA A 57 -5.00 -9.29 -2.16
N TYR A 58 -4.00 -8.59 -1.63
CA TYR A 58 -4.23 -7.45 -0.73
C TYR A 58 -5.05 -6.33 -1.39
N PHE A 59 -4.67 -5.90 -2.60
CA PHE A 59 -5.37 -4.84 -3.30
C PHE A 59 -6.76 -5.26 -3.79
N THR A 60 -6.91 -6.50 -4.26
CA THR A 60 -8.22 -7.05 -4.62
C THR A 60 -9.16 -7.08 -3.42
N GLY A 61 -8.67 -7.53 -2.26
CA GLY A 61 -9.46 -7.52 -1.03
C GLY A 61 -9.84 -6.10 -0.57
N LEU A 62 -8.95 -5.13 -0.74
CA LEU A 62 -9.24 -3.72 -0.45
C LEU A 62 -10.32 -3.16 -1.38
N ALA A 63 -10.24 -3.45 -2.67
CA ALA A 63 -11.22 -3.05 -3.68
C ALA A 63 -12.59 -3.67 -3.39
N LEU A 64 -12.63 -4.97 -3.04
CA LEU A 64 -13.87 -5.65 -2.66
C LEU A 64 -14.54 -4.99 -1.46
N ARG A 65 -13.78 -4.75 -0.37
CA ARG A 65 -14.31 -4.04 0.81
C ARG A 65 -14.83 -2.66 0.46
N SER A 66 -14.10 -1.91 -0.38
CA SER A 66 -14.57 -0.60 -0.84
C SER A 66 -15.85 -0.71 -1.67
N SER A 67 -15.99 -1.73 -2.52
CA SER A 67 -17.19 -1.96 -3.34
C SER A 67 -18.41 -2.23 -2.45
N VAL A 68 -18.27 -3.17 -1.49
CA VAL A 68 -19.31 -3.50 -0.52
C VAL A 68 -19.74 -2.27 0.27
N ALA A 69 -18.78 -1.47 0.78
CA ALA A 69 -19.09 -0.26 1.54
C ALA A 69 -19.86 0.79 0.72
N ARG A 70 -19.53 0.95 -0.58
CA ARG A 70 -20.25 1.86 -1.48
C ARG A 70 -21.65 1.34 -1.80
N ALA A 71 -21.80 0.03 -2.01
CA ALA A 71 -23.10 -0.60 -2.26
C ALA A 71 -24.06 -0.43 -1.08
N ALA A 72 -23.57 -0.62 0.16
CA ALA A 72 -24.34 -0.41 1.37
C ALA A 72 -24.87 1.03 1.50
N ARG A 73 -24.07 2.04 1.12
CA ARG A 73 -24.48 3.45 1.11
C ARG A 73 -25.55 3.77 0.06
N LYS A 74 -25.59 3.01 -1.04
CA LYS A 74 -26.53 3.25 -2.16
C LYS A 74 -27.91 2.65 -1.88
N LYS A 75 -28.01 1.61 -1.07
CA LYS A 75 -29.31 1.01 -0.73
C LYS A 75 -30.10 2.04 0.08
N PRO A 76 -31.23 2.58 -0.42
CA PRO A 76 -32.09 3.41 0.41
C PRO A 76 -32.59 2.55 1.57
N ALA A 77 -32.76 3.19 2.73
CA ALA A 77 -33.20 2.55 3.98
C ALA A 77 -34.50 1.75 3.79
#